data_AF-A0AAW2F4Z5-F1
#
_entry.id   AF-A0AAW2F4Z5-F1
#
_cell.length_a   1.000
_cell.length_b   1.000
_cell.length_c   1.000
_cell.angle_alpha   90.00
_cell.angle_beta   90.00
_cell.angle_gamma   90.00
#
_symmetry.space_group_name_H-M   'P 1'
#
loop_
_entity.id
_entity.type
_entity.pdbx_description
1 polymer ?
#
loop_
_entity_poly.entity_id
_entity_poly.type
_entity_poly.pdbx_seq_one_letter_code
_entity_poly.pdbx_strand_id
1 'polypeptide(L)'
;MGRKAFTPTWIALLRIRLRQMFPWLYEISGYILPQTETTKFFIKVIVETMEYRETNNITRNDFIDMLRELKKNPDKLGNIEMTDSLLASQAFVFFLAGFETSSTTISNALYELALNQKIQDQLREEINEVYVKYNGDLKYDNIKKMDYLDKVFKGTVRKKRVNIFYF
;
A
#
# COMPACT_ATOMS: atom_id res chain seq x y z
N MET A 1 6.87 4.02 -10.76
CA MET A 1 6.31 2.66 -10.89
C MET A 1 4.96 2.50 -10.19
N GLY A 2 4.78 2.93 -8.93
CA GLY A 2 3.48 2.85 -8.22
C GLY A 2 2.28 3.39 -9.01
N ARG A 3 2.33 4.63 -9.52
CA ARG A 3 1.25 5.19 -10.37
C ARG A 3 0.94 4.37 -11.64
N LYS A 4 1.93 3.71 -12.25
CA LYS A 4 1.73 2.88 -13.45
C LYS A 4 0.93 1.61 -13.15
N ALA A 5 0.92 1.15 -11.89
CA ALA A 5 0.08 0.03 -11.48
C ALA A 5 -1.41 0.38 -11.46
N PHE A 6 -1.75 1.67 -11.27
CA PHE A 6 -3.12 2.17 -11.16
C PHE A 6 -3.65 2.84 -12.43
N THR A 7 -2.82 3.04 -13.46
CA THR A 7 -3.29 3.55 -14.75
C THR A 7 -3.94 2.43 -15.56
N PRO A 8 -5.26 2.47 -15.81
CA PRO A 8 -5.92 1.43 -16.57
C PRO A 8 -5.47 1.48 -18.04
N THR A 9 -4.99 0.35 -18.55
CA THR A 9 -4.74 0.19 -19.99
C THR A 9 -6.04 -0.16 -20.69
N TRP A 10 -6.28 0.34 -21.91
CA TRP A 10 -7.49 0.01 -22.69
C TRP A 10 -7.74 -1.51 -22.83
N ILE A 11 -6.68 -2.28 -23.00
CA ILE A 11 -6.72 -3.75 -23.04
C ILE A 11 -7.20 -4.36 -21.71
N ALA A 12 -6.78 -3.77 -20.58
CA ALA A 12 -7.22 -4.21 -19.25
C ALA A 12 -8.69 -3.84 -18.99
N LEU A 13 -9.13 -2.66 -19.42
CA LEU A 13 -10.53 -2.25 -19.33
C LEU A 13 -11.43 -3.14 -20.19
N LEU A 14 -11.04 -3.42 -21.43
CA LEU A 14 -11.75 -4.33 -22.32
C LEU A 14 -11.87 -5.72 -21.69
N ARG A 15 -10.79 -6.24 -21.10
CA ARG A 15 -10.79 -7.53 -20.41
C ARG A 15 -11.72 -7.55 -19.19
N ILE A 16 -11.73 -6.50 -18.37
CA ILE A 16 -12.63 -6.38 -17.22
C ILE A 16 -14.10 -6.33 -17.68
N ARG A 17 -14.38 -5.59 -18.75
CA ARG A 17 -15.73 -5.51 -19.35
C ARG A 17 -16.18 -6.85 -19.92
N LEU A 18 -15.30 -7.58 -20.61
CA LEU A 18 -15.58 -8.92 -21.10
C LEU A 18 -15.86 -9.91 -19.95
N ARG A 19 -15.12 -9.82 -18.83
CA ARG A 19 -15.38 -10.63 -17.62
C ARG A 19 -16.76 -10.34 -17.02
N GLN A 20 -17.16 -9.06 -16.94
CA GLN A 20 -18.47 -8.68 -16.42
C GLN A 20 -19.63 -9.14 -17.33
N MET A 21 -19.42 -9.14 -18.64
CA MET A 21 -20.46 -9.51 -19.61
C MET A 21 -20.57 -11.03 -19.82
N PHE A 22 -19.46 -11.77 -19.74
CA PHE A 22 -19.42 -13.20 -20.04
C PHE A 22 -18.58 -13.97 -19.00
N PRO A 23 -19.11 -14.17 -17.77
CA PRO A 23 -18.38 -14.86 -16.69
C PRO A 23 -17.97 -16.29 -17.07
N TRP A 24 -18.81 -17.01 -17.81
CA TRP A 24 -18.58 -18.40 -18.25
C TRP A 24 -17.39 -18.56 -19.23
N LEU A 25 -17.10 -17.56 -20.07
CA LEU A 25 -15.95 -17.57 -20.99
C LEU A 25 -14.63 -17.28 -20.26
N TYR A 26 -14.71 -16.54 -19.15
CA TYR A 26 -13.55 -16.21 -18.32
C TYR A 26 -13.13 -17.37 -17.43
N GLU A 27 -14.06 -18.20 -16.95
CA GLU A 27 -13.71 -19.43 -16.21
C GLU A 27 -12.93 -20.44 -17.06
N ILE A 28 -13.17 -20.48 -18.38
CA ILE A 28 -12.44 -21.35 -19.33
C ILE A 28 -11.01 -20.81 -19.61
N SER A 29 -10.80 -19.48 -19.52
CA SER A 29 -9.51 -18.81 -19.77
C SER A 29 -8.82 -18.31 -18.49
N GLY A 30 -9.34 -18.73 -17.33
CA GLY A 30 -9.10 -18.14 -16.03
C GLY A 30 -7.74 -18.46 -15.45
N TYR A 31 -6.69 -17.79 -15.93
CA TYR A 31 -5.42 -17.75 -15.22
C TYR A 31 -4.86 -16.32 -15.17
N ILE A 32 -4.78 -15.84 -13.91
CA ILE A 32 -3.96 -14.77 -13.32
C ILE A 32 -4.10 -13.38 -13.96
N LEU A 33 -4.13 -12.35 -13.10
CA LEU A 33 -3.86 -10.95 -13.50
C LEU A 33 -2.72 -10.95 -14.54
N PRO A 34 -2.90 -10.35 -15.74
CA PRO A 34 -1.82 -10.34 -16.71
C PRO A 34 -0.57 -9.81 -16.04
N GLN A 35 0.53 -10.56 -16.10
CA GLN A 35 1.82 -10.12 -15.57
C GLN A 35 2.30 -8.93 -16.41
N THR A 36 1.82 -7.74 -16.04
CA THR A 36 2.29 -6.49 -16.59
C THR A 36 3.75 -6.31 -16.20
N GLU A 37 4.50 -5.51 -16.95
CA GLU A 37 5.88 -5.17 -16.60
C GLU A 37 6.01 -4.62 -15.16
N THR A 38 4.95 -3.97 -14.68
CA THR A 38 4.87 -3.50 -13.28
C THR A 38 4.74 -4.67 -12.31
N THR A 39 3.86 -5.63 -12.58
CA THR A 39 3.68 -6.83 -11.73
C THR A 39 4.96 -7.66 -11.69
N LYS A 40 5.62 -7.88 -12.83
CA LYS A 40 6.91 -8.59 -12.89
C LYS A 40 7.99 -7.89 -12.08
N PHE A 41 8.09 -6.56 -12.21
CA PHE A 41 9.03 -5.76 -11.43
C PHE A 41 8.79 -5.93 -9.92
N PHE A 42 7.55 -5.79 -9.46
CA PHE A 42 7.24 -5.92 -8.03
C PHE A 42 7.50 -7.34 -7.51
N ILE A 43 7.07 -8.36 -8.26
CA ILE A 43 7.34 -9.76 -7.89
C ILE A 43 8.85 -9.99 -7.77
N LYS A 44 9.61 -9.56 -8.77
CA LYS A 44 11.06 -9.68 -8.80
C LYS A 44 11.70 -9.03 -7.56
N VAL A 45 11.36 -7.78 -7.25
CA VAL A 45 11.91 -7.07 -6.09
C VAL A 45 11.61 -7.80 -4.78
N ILE A 46 10.39 -8.31 -4.61
CA ILE A 46 10.00 -9.01 -3.38
C ILE A 46 10.76 -10.33 -3.24
N VAL A 47 10.82 -11.13 -4.31
CA VAL A 47 11.55 -12.41 -4.33
C VAL A 47 13.04 -12.19 -4.07
N GLU A 48 13.69 -11.28 -4.80
CA GLU A 48 15.10 -10.95 -4.60
C GLU A 48 15.38 -10.44 -3.19
N THR A 49 14.46 -9.67 -2.60
CA THR A 49 14.61 -9.20 -1.21
C THR A 49 14.52 -10.35 -0.21
N MET A 50 13.58 -11.30 -0.40
CA MET A 50 13.48 -12.48 0.45
C MET A 50 14.74 -13.34 0.36
N GLU A 51 15.21 -13.63 -0.86
CA GLU A 51 16.43 -14.41 -1.11
C GLU A 51 17.69 -13.76 -0.56
N TYR A 52 17.84 -12.45 -0.77
CA TYR A 52 18.97 -11.68 -0.23
C TYR A 52 19.02 -11.77 1.30
N ARG A 53 17.88 -11.59 1.98
CA ARG A 53 17.83 -11.66 3.45
C ARG A 53 18.05 -13.07 3.98
N GLU A 54 17.60 -14.09 3.26
CA GLU A 54 17.85 -15.48 3.61
C GLU A 54 19.35 -15.80 3.53
N THR A 55 19.99 -15.46 2.40
CA THR A 55 21.41 -15.75 2.16
C THR A 55 22.32 -15.01 3.13
N ASN A 56 21.94 -13.79 3.54
CA ASN A 56 22.74 -12.94 4.43
C ASN A 56 22.32 -13.05 5.91
N ASN A 57 21.40 -13.96 6.28
CA ASN A 57 20.89 -14.12 7.64
C ASN A 57 20.37 -12.81 8.27
N ILE A 58 19.69 -11.98 7.47
CA ILE A 58 19.14 -10.69 7.92
C ILE A 58 17.69 -10.88 8.38
N THR A 59 17.37 -10.35 9.57
CA THR A 59 16.00 -10.29 10.12
C THR A 59 15.70 -8.84 10.53
N ARG A 60 14.56 -8.32 10.05
CA ARG A 60 14.05 -6.95 10.28
C ARG A 60 12.68 -6.92 10.96
N ASN A 61 12.02 -8.06 11.12
CA ASN A 61 10.68 -8.19 11.72
C ASN A 61 9.62 -7.34 11.01
N ASP A 62 9.69 -7.31 9.67
CA ASP A 62 8.75 -6.59 8.82
C ASP A 62 7.85 -7.56 8.04
N PHE A 63 6.99 -7.01 7.18
CA PHE A 63 6.06 -7.79 6.37
C PHE A 63 6.76 -8.84 5.48
N ILE A 64 7.97 -8.56 4.99
CA ILE A 64 8.72 -9.52 4.15
C ILE A 64 9.23 -10.69 5.00
N ASP A 65 9.65 -10.44 6.24
CA ASP A 65 10.05 -11.52 7.13
C ASP A 65 8.86 -12.37 7.58
N MET A 66 7.69 -11.76 7.78
CA MET A 66 6.45 -12.51 8.01
C MET A 66 6.14 -13.46 6.85
N LEU A 67 6.32 -13.02 5.60
CA LEU A 67 6.16 -13.87 4.42
C LEU A 67 7.19 -15.01 4.37
N ARG A 68 8.45 -14.76 4.76
CA ARG A 68 9.49 -15.81 4.87
C ARG A 68 9.15 -16.83 5.96
N GLU A 69 8.65 -16.39 7.10
CA GLU A 69 8.21 -17.28 8.18
C GLU A 69 7.03 -18.16 7.76
N LEU A 70 6.06 -17.60 7.03
CA LEU A 70 4.96 -18.38 6.45
C LEU A 70 5.46 -19.39 5.43
N LYS A 71 6.46 -19.03 4.61
CA LYS A 71 7.11 -19.96 3.67
C LYS A 71 7.80 -21.13 4.39
N LYS A 72 8.45 -20.85 5.53
CA LYS A 72 9.16 -21.87 6.33
C LYS A 72 8.24 -22.77 7.14
N ASN A 73 7.01 -22.34 7.42
CA ASN A 73 6.04 -23.07 8.26
C ASN A 73 4.71 -23.30 7.50
N PRO A 74 4.72 -24.13 6.44
CA PRO A 74 3.54 -24.35 5.60
C PRO A 74 2.36 -24.96 6.37
N ASP A 75 2.64 -25.69 7.46
CA ASP A 75 1.63 -26.34 8.30
C ASP A 75 0.61 -25.37 8.91
N LYS A 76 0.96 -24.08 9.03
CA LYS A 76 0.07 -23.03 9.54
C LYS A 76 -1.02 -22.61 8.55
N LEU A 77 -0.92 -23.02 7.28
CA LEU A 77 -1.78 -22.56 6.18
C LEU A 77 -2.61 -23.69 5.54
N GLY A 78 -2.57 -24.91 6.08
CA GLY A 78 -3.30 -26.06 5.55
C GLY A 78 -2.80 -26.50 4.18
N ASN A 79 -3.71 -26.66 3.20
CA ASN A 79 -3.39 -27.18 1.86
C ASN A 79 -2.93 -26.11 0.84
N ILE A 80 -2.51 -24.91 1.29
CA ILE A 80 -2.07 -23.85 0.39
C ILE A 80 -0.56 -24.01 0.11
N GLU A 81 -0.22 -24.33 -1.14
CA GLU A 81 1.18 -24.38 -1.57
C GLU A 81 1.76 -22.96 -1.67
N MET A 82 2.75 -22.66 -0.84
CA MET A 82 3.38 -21.35 -0.74
C MET A 82 4.46 -21.17 -1.81
N THR A 83 4.01 -20.86 -3.03
CA THR A 83 4.91 -20.48 -4.13
C THR A 83 5.46 -19.06 -3.94
N ASP A 84 6.66 -18.79 -4.44
CA ASP A 84 7.25 -17.45 -4.44
C ASP A 84 6.38 -16.43 -5.17
N SER A 85 5.68 -16.87 -6.22
CA SER A 85 4.72 -16.05 -6.94
C SER A 85 3.51 -15.68 -6.07
N LEU A 86 2.98 -16.60 -5.27
CA LEU A 86 1.87 -16.34 -4.36
C LEU A 86 2.27 -15.34 -3.27
N LEU A 87 3.40 -15.57 -2.60
CA LEU A 87 3.94 -14.67 -1.57
C LEU A 87 4.18 -13.26 -2.10
N ALA A 88 4.82 -13.17 -3.27
CA ALA A 88 5.08 -11.89 -3.92
C ALA A 88 3.80 -11.20 -4.38
N SER A 89 2.80 -11.95 -4.84
CA SER A 89 1.49 -11.39 -5.20
C SER A 89 0.77 -10.80 -3.99
N GLN A 90 0.84 -11.45 -2.82
CA GLN A 90 0.22 -10.94 -1.61
C GLN A 90 0.87 -9.63 -1.14
N ALA A 91 2.20 -9.58 -1.14
CA ALA A 91 2.94 -8.34 -0.87
C ALA A 91 2.59 -7.22 -1.86
N PHE A 92 2.43 -7.57 -3.13
CA PHE A 92 2.03 -6.61 -4.15
C PHE A 92 0.62 -6.04 -3.89
N VAL A 93 -0.36 -6.89 -3.52
CA VAL A 93 -1.71 -6.44 -3.16
C VAL A 93 -1.70 -5.50 -1.95
N PHE A 94 -0.95 -5.84 -0.90
CA PHE A 94 -0.79 -4.96 0.27
C PHE A 94 -0.17 -3.62 -0.09
N PHE A 95 0.86 -3.63 -0.93
CA PHE A 95 1.47 -2.40 -1.44
C PHE A 95 0.46 -1.53 -2.19
N LEU A 96 -0.32 -2.11 -3.11
CA LEU A 96 -1.32 -1.37 -3.87
C LEU A 96 -2.38 -0.76 -2.95
N ALA A 97 -2.96 -1.57 -2.06
CA ALA A 97 -4.00 -1.12 -1.14
C ALA A 97 -3.53 0.05 -0.27
N GLY A 98 -2.30 -0.01 0.25
CA GLY A 98 -1.73 1.04 1.09
C GLY A 98 -1.22 2.26 0.32
N PHE A 99 -0.69 2.08 -0.89
CA PHE A 99 -0.07 3.16 -1.66
C PHE A 99 -1.09 4.16 -2.19
N GLU A 100 -2.14 3.70 -2.86
CA GLU A 100 -3.10 4.60 -3.51
C GLU A 100 -3.93 5.35 -2.44
N THR A 101 -4.48 4.62 -1.46
CA THR A 101 -5.26 5.23 -0.36
C THR A 101 -4.48 6.32 0.36
N SER A 102 -3.24 6.03 0.77
CA SER A 102 -2.40 6.95 1.53
C SER A 102 -1.93 8.11 0.67
N SER A 103 -1.44 7.86 -0.55
CA SER A 103 -0.92 8.93 -1.42
C SER A 103 -2.01 9.90 -1.86
N THR A 104 -3.21 9.42 -2.17
CA THR A 104 -4.36 10.30 -2.46
C THR A 104 -4.78 11.09 -1.23
N THR A 105 -4.81 10.47 -0.04
CA THR A 105 -5.17 11.16 1.21
C THR A 105 -4.17 12.26 1.54
N ILE A 106 -2.86 11.99 1.45
CA ILE A 106 -1.81 12.98 1.67
C ILE A 106 -1.91 14.12 0.65
N SER A 107 -2.10 13.80 -0.63
CA SER A 107 -2.25 14.81 -1.69
C SER A 107 -3.46 15.71 -1.44
N ASN A 108 -4.58 15.13 -1.01
CA ASN A 108 -5.78 15.87 -0.65
C ASN A 108 -5.56 16.74 0.59
N ALA A 109 -4.87 16.24 1.62
CA ALA A 109 -4.57 17.01 2.83
C ALA A 109 -3.69 18.22 2.49
N LEU A 110 -2.62 18.01 1.72
CA LEU A 110 -1.73 19.09 1.29
C LEU A 110 -2.46 20.13 0.43
N TYR A 111 -3.35 19.70 -0.46
CA TYR A 111 -4.18 20.60 -1.25
C TYR A 111 -5.10 21.46 -0.38
N GLU A 112 -5.79 20.86 0.59
CA GLU A 112 -6.68 21.58 1.51
C GLU A 112 -5.90 22.55 2.41
N LEU A 113 -4.71 22.17 2.87
CA LEU A 113 -3.83 23.03 3.64
C LEU A 113 -3.36 24.23 2.82
N ALA A 114 -2.96 24.02 1.56
CA ALA A 114 -2.54 25.10 0.67
C ALA A 114 -3.65 26.12 0.38
N LEU A 115 -4.91 25.71 0.41
CA LEU A 115 -6.06 26.62 0.28
C LEU A 115 -6.43 27.33 1.60
N ASN A 116 -6.00 26.82 2.75
CA ASN A 116 -6.38 27.30 4.07
C ASN A 116 -5.14 27.63 4.91
N GLN A 117 -4.46 28.72 4.57
CA GLN A 117 -3.18 29.11 5.18
C GLN A 117 -3.23 29.16 6.72
N LYS A 118 -4.32 29.69 7.30
CA LYS A 118 -4.52 29.74 8.75
C LYS A 118 -4.47 28.35 9.41
N ILE A 119 -5.09 27.33 8.78
CA ILE A 119 -5.09 25.95 9.28
C ILE A 119 -3.70 25.36 9.14
N GLN A 120 -3.02 25.64 8.02
CA GLN A 120 -1.66 25.19 7.79
C GLN A 120 -0.66 25.75 8.81
N ASP A 121 -0.77 27.03 9.14
CA ASP A 121 0.11 27.67 10.11
C ASP A 121 -0.13 27.13 11.51
N GLN A 122 -1.39 26.96 11.93
CA GLN A 122 -1.74 26.31 13.21
C GLN A 122 -1.21 24.87 13.31
N LEU A 123 -1.32 24.09 12.23
CA LEU A 123 -0.76 22.73 12.21
C LEU A 123 0.76 22.76 12.30
N ARG A 124 1.41 23.70 11.60
CA ARG A 124 2.87 23.84 11.62
C ARG A 124 3.37 24.24 13.00
N GLU A 125 2.65 25.12 13.69
CA GLU A 125 2.92 25.48 15.09
C GLU A 125 2.91 24.25 15.99
N GLU A 126 1.84 23.43 15.96
CA GLU A 126 1.77 22.19 16.75
C GLU A 126 2.94 21.24 16.44
N ILE A 127 3.24 21.04 15.15
CA ILE A 127 4.36 20.17 14.74
C ILE A 127 5.69 20.70 15.28
N ASN A 128 5.94 22.01 15.18
CA ASN A 128 7.17 22.63 15.66
C ASN A 128 7.29 22.56 17.19
N GLU A 129 6.20 22.78 17.92
CA GLU A 129 6.17 22.65 19.38
C GLU A 129 6.55 21.23 19.82
N VAL A 130 5.96 20.21 19.18
CA VAL A 130 6.29 18.82 19.45
C VAL A 130 7.72 18.49 19.04
N TYR A 131 8.19 19.00 17.90
CA TYR A 131 9.57 18.82 17.43
C TYR A 131 10.59 19.37 18.43
N VAL A 132 10.39 20.59 18.93
CA VAL A 132 11.26 21.22 19.94
C VAL A 132 11.17 20.46 21.26
N LYS A 133 9.95 20.12 21.72
CA LYS A 133 9.70 19.43 22.98
C LYS A 133 10.42 18.08 23.09
N TYR A 134 10.53 17.36 21.98
CA TYR A 134 11.21 16.06 21.93
C TYR A 134 12.59 16.13 21.27
N ASN A 135 13.22 17.32 21.22
CA ASN A 135 14.60 17.48 20.75
C ASN A 135 14.83 16.95 19.32
N GLY A 136 13.83 17.11 18.46
CA GLY A 136 13.81 16.64 17.07
C GLY A 136 13.35 15.19 16.86
N ASP A 137 13.00 14.48 17.94
CA ASP A 137 12.63 13.06 17.89
C ASP A 137 11.14 12.84 17.61
N LEU A 138 10.79 12.71 16.33
CA LEU A 138 9.43 12.43 15.86
C LEU A 138 9.12 10.91 15.86
N LYS A 139 9.13 10.31 17.05
CA LYS A 139 8.68 8.92 17.25
C LYS A 139 7.17 8.78 17.12
N TYR A 140 6.71 7.56 16.86
CA TYR A 140 5.30 7.19 16.77
C TYR A 140 4.48 7.74 17.96
N ASP A 141 4.96 7.55 19.19
CA ASP A 141 4.27 8.01 20.40
C ASP A 141 4.17 9.53 20.50
N ASN A 142 5.10 10.26 19.90
CA ASN A 142 5.11 11.72 19.90
C ASN A 142 4.18 12.28 18.83
N ILE A 143 4.18 11.68 17.63
CA ILE A 143 3.27 12.04 16.54
C ILE A 143 1.81 11.78 16.95
N LYS A 144 1.54 10.66 17.63
CA LYS A 144 0.19 10.31 18.09
C LYS A 144 -0.41 11.32 19.08
N LYS A 145 0.41 12.16 19.72
CA LYS A 145 -0.02 13.21 20.65
C LYS A 145 -0.37 14.54 19.94
N MET A 146 -0.20 14.62 18.62
CA MET A 146 -0.55 15.81 17.83
C MET A 146 -2.05 15.80 17.52
N ASP A 147 -2.86 16.41 18.41
CA ASP A 147 -4.32 16.41 18.30
C ASP A 147 -4.82 17.20 17.10
N TYR A 148 -4.15 18.29 16.74
CA TYR A 148 -4.53 19.11 15.58
C TYR A 148 -4.18 18.41 14.27
N LEU A 149 -3.04 17.73 14.18
CA LEU A 149 -2.71 16.85 13.06
C LEU A 149 -3.79 15.78 12.83
N ASP A 150 -4.25 15.11 13.88
CA ASP A 150 -5.34 14.13 13.79
C ASP A 150 -6.66 14.77 13.32
N LYS A 151 -7.00 15.98 13.79
CA LYS A 151 -8.16 16.74 13.30
C LYS A 151 -8.04 17.09 11.81
N VAL A 152 -6.87 17.54 11.35
CA VAL A 152 -6.62 17.85 9.92
C VAL A 152 -6.75 16.61 9.06
N PHE A 153 -6.17 15.49 9.51
CA PHE A 153 -6.28 14.20 8.82
C PHE A 153 -7.73 13.74 8.72
N LYS A 154 -8.46 13.69 9.84
CA LYS A 154 -9.88 13.33 9.87
C LYS A 154 -10.74 14.28 9.02
N GLY A 155 -10.45 15.57 9.07
CA GLY A 155 -11.11 16.59 8.24
C GLY A 155 -10.93 16.32 6.74
N THR A 156 -9.72 15.95 6.33
CA THR A 156 -9.39 15.61 4.94
C THR A 156 -10.14 14.36 4.50
N VAL A 157 -10.06 13.27 5.27
CA VAL A 157 -10.73 11.99 4.95
C VAL A 157 -12.26 12.17 4.91
N ARG A 158 -12.82 12.99 5.80
CA ARG A 158 -14.26 13.33 5.80
C ARG A 158 -14.67 14.09 4.54
N LYS A 159 -13.88 15.08 4.10
CA LYS A 159 -14.22 15.93 2.94
C LYS A 159 -13.97 15.20 1.62
N LYS A 160 -12.89 14.42 1.53
CA LYS A 160 -12.47 13.70 0.34
C LYS A 160 -12.23 12.23 0.70
N ARG A 161 -13.32 11.45 0.67
CA ARG A 161 -13.26 10.01 0.92
C ARG A 161 -12.51 9.33 -0.23
N VAL A 162 -11.42 8.64 0.10
CA VAL A 162 -10.68 7.82 -0.87
C VAL A 162 -11.25 6.41 -0.83
N ASN A 163 -12.23 6.12 -1.69
CA ASN A 163 -12.75 4.76 -1.90
C ASN A 163 -12.15 4.19 -3.19
N ILE A 164 -11.33 3.16 -3.06
CA ILE A 164 -10.70 2.45 -4.20
C ILE A 164 -11.38 1.10 -4.46
N PHE A 165 -12.13 0.56 -3.50
CA PHE A 165 -12.86 -0.69 -3.69
C PHE A 165 -14.30 -0.40 -4.12
N TYR A 166 -14.53 -0.42 -5.43
CA TYR A 166 -15.83 -0.71 -6.00
C TYR A 166 -15.92 -2.24 -6.12
N PHE A 167 -16.34 -2.90 -5.04
CA PHE A 167 -16.88 -4.25 -5.10
C PHE A 167 -18.38 -4.17 -4.82
#